data_AF-A0A2N2KRA2-F1
#
_entry.id   AF-A0A2N2KRA2-F1
#
_cell.length_a   1.000
_cell.length_b   1.000
_cell.length_c   1.000
_cell.angle_alpha   90.00
_cell.angle_beta   90.00
_cell.angle_gamma   90.00
#
_symmetry.space_group_name_H-M   'P 1'
#
loop_
_entity.id
_entity.type
_entity.pdbx_description
1 polymer ?
#
loop_
_entity_poly.entity_id
_entity_poly.type
_entity_poly.pdbx_seq_one_letter_code
_entity_poly.pdbx_strand_id
1 'polypeptide(L)'
;MKKTSTHTKIINTIAEVFDKLSEEYKKRSEYGFIYIIFSGVVNLLWLINFVEWFKFIFYQLCKFIMKDISRKAAYNWAIDIFVVVKFVFLILFMLMPDNAIILKIVIYLLIMNVFTYFYHHVWRKPSDSCSHWQTRRFANLMLAIVFNILCYTYLLGNGLARYILWENGTPASLYSVLQYSISNTFLLSSSLSVVNAFGLYLQTSQQIVSFIFLVIILSQSIPKPAKED
;
A
#
# COMPACT_ATOMS: atom_id res chain seq x y z
N MET A 1 46.99 -17.58 8.57
CA MET A 1 45.56 -17.73 8.21
C MET A 1 44.67 -17.40 9.41
N LYS A 2 44.02 -16.24 9.44
CA LYS A 2 42.92 -15.94 10.39
C LYS A 2 41.75 -15.38 9.59
N LYS A 3 40.91 -16.29 9.07
CA LYS A 3 39.75 -16.00 8.22
C LYS A 3 38.43 -16.17 8.99
N THR A 4 38.44 -15.86 10.29
CA THR A 4 37.31 -16.09 11.22
C THR A 4 36.59 -14.81 11.67
N SER A 5 37.00 -13.62 11.20
CA SER A 5 36.49 -12.33 11.72
C SER A 5 35.09 -11.92 11.21
N THR A 6 34.66 -12.38 10.04
CA THR A 6 33.43 -11.87 9.40
C THR A 6 32.20 -12.69 9.76
N HIS A 7 32.37 -14.01 9.90
CA HIS A 7 31.29 -14.94 10.24
C HIS A 7 30.76 -14.68 11.66
N THR A 8 31.64 -14.44 12.63
CA THR A 8 31.27 -14.14 14.01
C THR A 8 30.55 -12.80 14.15
N LYS A 9 30.92 -11.80 13.33
CA LYS A 9 30.20 -10.51 13.31
C LYS A 9 28.77 -10.67 12.78
N ILE A 10 28.57 -11.43 11.71
CA ILE A 10 27.25 -11.68 11.14
C ILE A 10 26.37 -12.45 12.13
N ILE A 11 26.90 -13.48 12.79
CA ILE A 11 26.17 -14.25 13.81
C ILE A 11 25.76 -13.37 14.99
N ASN A 12 26.65 -12.49 15.46
CA ASN A 12 26.33 -11.58 16.56
C ASN A 12 25.28 -10.53 16.16
N THR A 13 25.33 -9.99 14.94
CA THR A 13 24.28 -9.07 14.45
C THR A 13 22.94 -9.77 14.27
N ILE A 14 22.93 -11.03 13.83
CA ILE A 14 21.70 -11.82 13.74
C ILE A 14 21.14 -12.11 15.15
N ALA A 15 22.00 -12.46 16.11
CA ALA A 15 21.60 -12.69 17.50
C ALA A 15 21.01 -11.44 18.15
N GLU A 16 21.64 -10.27 17.96
CA GLU A 16 21.10 -8.98 18.43
C GLU A 16 19.73 -8.64 17.79
N VAL A 17 19.54 -8.97 16.52
CA VAL A 17 18.24 -8.79 15.84
C VAL A 17 17.20 -9.74 16.43
N PHE A 18 17.55 -11.00 16.70
CA PHE A 18 16.65 -11.97 17.32
C PHE A 18 16.29 -11.63 18.76
N ASP A 19 17.24 -11.17 19.57
CA ASP A 19 16.98 -10.71 20.94
C ASP A 19 16.08 -9.47 20.94
N LYS A 20 16.31 -8.54 20.02
CA LYS A 20 15.47 -7.35 19.86
C LYS A 20 14.05 -7.70 19.40
N LEU A 21 13.91 -8.72 18.55
CA LEU A 21 12.62 -9.29 18.15
C LEU A 21 11.94 -10.02 19.32
N SER A 22 12.69 -10.71 20.18
CA SER A 22 12.20 -11.40 21.37
C SER A 22 11.71 -10.43 22.46
N GLU A 23 12.47 -9.37 22.72
CA GLU A 23 12.08 -8.25 23.60
C GLU A 23 10.83 -7.53 23.08
N GLU A 24 10.79 -7.22 21.77
CA GLU A 24 9.57 -6.69 21.16
C GLU A 24 8.41 -7.70 21.31
N TYR A 25 8.62 -8.99 21.09
CA TYR A 25 7.59 -10.02 21.23
C TYR A 25 7.04 -10.08 22.67
N LYS A 26 7.91 -10.04 23.67
CA LYS A 26 7.54 -10.05 25.09
C LYS A 26 6.68 -8.83 25.44
N LYS A 27 7.11 -7.63 25.03
CA LYS A 27 6.37 -6.39 25.23
C LYS A 27 5.03 -6.36 24.48
N ARG A 28 4.95 -7.02 23.33
CA ARG A 28 3.72 -7.12 22.52
C ARG A 28 2.74 -8.16 23.06
N SER A 29 3.21 -9.19 23.78
CA SER A 29 2.37 -10.24 24.36
C SER A 29 1.41 -9.74 25.45
N GLU A 30 1.72 -8.60 26.07
CA GLU A 30 0.86 -7.91 27.04
C GLU A 30 -0.48 -7.44 26.41
N TYR A 31 -0.54 -7.30 25.08
CA TYR A 31 -1.74 -6.87 24.34
C TYR A 31 -2.59 -8.03 23.80
N GLY A 32 -2.27 -9.27 24.19
CA GLY A 32 -3.00 -10.48 23.80
C GLY A 32 -2.58 -11.10 22.47
N PHE A 33 -2.97 -12.37 22.26
CA PHE A 33 -2.49 -13.19 21.13
C PHE A 33 -2.89 -12.63 19.75
N ILE A 34 -4.05 -11.98 19.65
CA ILE A 34 -4.52 -11.36 18.39
C ILE A 34 -3.52 -10.32 17.90
N TYR A 35 -3.00 -9.50 18.82
CA TYR A 35 -2.02 -8.48 18.49
C TYR A 35 -0.70 -9.07 18.00
N ILE A 36 -0.25 -10.20 18.58
CA ILE A 36 0.96 -10.92 18.16
C ILE A 36 0.81 -11.40 16.71
N ILE A 37 -0.29 -12.10 16.40
CA ILE A 37 -0.56 -12.62 15.05
C ILE A 37 -0.58 -11.47 14.05
N PHE A 38 -1.33 -10.42 14.35
CA PHE A 38 -1.45 -9.26 13.48
C PHE A 38 -0.10 -8.55 13.30
N SER A 39 0.71 -8.46 14.34
CA SER A 39 2.06 -7.91 14.28
C SER A 39 2.98 -8.71 13.36
N GLY A 40 2.89 -10.04 13.41
CA GLY A 40 3.61 -10.93 12.48
C GLY A 40 3.21 -10.69 11.03
N VAL A 41 1.91 -10.57 10.75
CA VAL A 41 1.38 -10.26 9.40
C VAL A 41 1.88 -8.90 8.92
N VAL A 42 1.82 -7.86 9.75
CA VAL A 42 2.29 -6.52 9.39
C VAL A 42 3.79 -6.51 9.10
N ASN A 43 4.59 -7.22 9.90
CA ASN A 43 6.03 -7.34 9.67
C ASN A 43 6.34 -8.06 8.34
N LEU A 44 5.62 -9.14 8.04
CA LEU A 44 5.77 -9.86 6.78
C LEU A 44 5.43 -8.97 5.58
N LEU A 45 4.28 -8.29 5.63
CA LEU A 45 3.85 -7.36 4.59
C LEU A 45 4.84 -6.20 4.42
N TRP A 46 5.43 -5.72 5.52
CA TRP A 46 6.46 -4.68 5.48
C TRP A 46 7.73 -5.16 4.77
N LEU A 47 8.17 -6.40 5.02
CA LEU A 47 9.36 -6.99 4.39
C LEU A 47 9.21 -7.14 2.88
N ILE A 48 8.01 -7.44 2.38
CA ILE A 48 7.76 -7.60 0.94
C ILE A 48 7.36 -6.29 0.25
N ASN A 49 7.24 -5.18 0.98
CA ASN A 49 6.79 -3.90 0.45
C ASN A 49 7.90 -3.17 -0.32
N PHE A 50 7.76 -3.08 -1.65
CA PHE A 50 8.74 -2.41 -2.51
C PHE A 50 8.95 -0.93 -2.15
N VAL A 51 7.95 -0.23 -1.60
CA VAL A 51 8.10 1.19 -1.20
C VAL A 51 9.18 1.34 -0.13
N GLU A 52 9.25 0.41 0.82
CA GLU A 52 10.21 0.46 1.92
C GLU A 52 11.64 0.22 1.42
N TRP A 53 11.80 -0.78 0.56
CA TRP A 53 13.08 -1.03 -0.13
C TRP A 53 13.50 0.12 -1.01
N PHE A 54 12.56 0.70 -1.77
CA PHE A 54 12.82 1.86 -2.62
C PHE A 54 13.31 3.05 -1.81
N LYS A 55 12.67 3.37 -0.68
CA LYS A 55 13.13 4.42 0.25
C LYS A 55 14.54 4.17 0.75
N PHE A 56 14.83 2.93 1.15
CA PHE A 56 16.15 2.58 1.65
C PHE A 56 17.22 2.75 0.58
N ILE A 57 17.01 2.19 -0.61
CA ILE A 57 17.94 2.30 -1.75
C ILE A 57 18.12 3.76 -2.15
N PHE A 58 17.02 4.51 -2.29
CA PHE A 58 17.04 5.92 -2.66
C PHE A 58 17.87 6.76 -1.68
N TYR A 59 17.70 6.54 -0.37
CA TYR A 59 18.51 7.22 0.64
C TYR A 59 20.01 6.88 0.53
N GLN A 60 20.37 5.63 0.28
CA GLN A 60 21.78 5.26 0.10
C GLN A 60 22.38 5.92 -1.14
N LEU A 61 21.62 5.98 -2.24
CA LEU A 61 22.02 6.70 -3.46
C LEU A 61 22.19 8.19 -3.19
N CYS A 62 21.23 8.84 -2.52
CA CYS A 62 21.33 10.25 -2.17
C CYS A 62 22.51 10.52 -1.23
N LYS A 63 22.78 9.66 -0.26
CA LYS A 63 23.94 9.81 0.64
C LYS A 63 25.28 9.69 -0.10
N PHE A 64 25.31 8.86 -1.14
CA PHE A 64 26.50 8.72 -2.00
C PHE A 64 26.75 9.99 -2.83
N ILE A 65 25.68 10.62 -3.36
CA ILE A 65 25.77 11.80 -4.24
C ILE A 65 25.86 13.11 -3.44
N MET A 66 25.07 13.25 -2.40
CA MET A 66 24.92 14.44 -1.56
C MET A 66 25.25 14.09 -0.10
N LYS A 67 26.37 14.62 0.42
CA LYS A 67 26.86 14.25 1.75
C LYS A 67 25.94 14.67 2.91
N ASP A 68 25.16 15.75 2.76
CA ASP A 68 24.37 16.36 3.83
C ASP A 68 22.84 16.33 3.61
N ILE A 69 22.30 15.22 3.10
CA ILE A 69 20.84 15.07 2.98
C ILE A 69 20.22 14.49 4.27
N SER A 70 19.17 15.14 4.78
CA SER A 70 18.41 14.58 5.90
C SER A 70 17.67 13.31 5.45
N ARG A 71 17.75 12.24 6.26
CA ARG A 71 17.07 10.96 5.99
C ARG A 71 15.56 11.13 5.77
N LYS A 72 14.95 12.04 6.55
CA LYS A 72 13.52 12.36 6.45
C LYS A 72 13.16 12.96 5.10
N ALA A 73 13.94 13.94 4.62
CA ALA A 73 13.71 14.54 3.31
C ALA A 73 13.90 13.51 2.19
N ALA A 74 14.98 12.72 2.23
CA ALA A 74 15.24 11.69 1.22
C ALA A 74 14.10 10.66 1.14
N TYR A 75 13.55 10.22 2.28
CA TYR A 75 12.41 9.29 2.30
C TYR A 75 11.13 9.91 1.77
N ASN A 76 10.87 11.19 2.06
CA ASN A 76 9.72 11.89 1.50
C ASN A 76 9.80 11.98 -0.03
N TRP A 77 10.96 12.39 -0.56
CA TRP A 77 11.21 12.41 -2.01
C TRP A 77 11.07 11.04 -2.65
N ALA A 78 11.61 9.99 -2.02
CA ALA A 78 11.46 8.63 -2.52
C ALA A 78 9.99 8.20 -2.59
N ILE A 79 9.17 8.53 -1.59
CA ILE A 79 7.73 8.22 -1.61
C ILE A 79 7.06 8.94 -2.78
N ASP A 80 7.33 10.24 -2.96
CA ASP A 80 6.69 11.04 -3.99
C ASP A 80 7.04 10.53 -5.39
N ILE A 81 8.32 10.23 -5.62
CA ILE A 81 8.80 9.61 -6.88
C ILE A 81 8.13 8.25 -7.10
N PHE A 82 8.08 7.40 -6.08
CA PHE A 82 7.44 6.08 -6.21
C PHE A 82 5.96 6.21 -6.56
N VAL A 83 5.25 7.17 -5.95
CA VAL A 83 3.85 7.45 -6.26
C VAL A 83 3.68 7.89 -7.71
N VAL A 84 4.52 8.78 -8.22
CA VAL A 84 4.44 9.19 -9.64
C VAL A 84 4.71 8.00 -10.56
N VAL A 85 5.77 7.23 -10.28
CA VAL A 85 6.18 6.08 -11.10
C VAL A 85 5.08 5.00 -11.15
N LYS A 86 4.44 4.66 -10.03
CA LYS A 86 3.36 3.64 -10.04
C LYS A 86 2.16 4.10 -10.87
N PHE A 87 1.81 5.38 -10.85
CA PHE A 87 0.71 5.93 -11.66
C PHE A 87 1.03 5.85 -13.15
N VAL A 88 2.24 6.27 -13.54
CA VAL A 88 2.71 6.19 -14.92
C VAL A 88 2.70 4.74 -15.40
N PHE A 89 3.23 3.80 -14.62
CA PHE A 89 3.21 2.39 -15.00
C PHE A 89 1.80 1.84 -15.16
N LEU A 90 0.88 2.16 -14.25
CA LEU A 90 -0.50 1.69 -14.35
C LEU A 90 -1.20 2.23 -15.61
N ILE A 91 -1.00 3.51 -15.96
CA ILE A 91 -1.53 4.09 -17.20
C ILE A 91 -0.94 3.39 -18.42
N LEU A 92 0.38 3.15 -18.46
CA LEU A 92 1.01 2.41 -19.54
C LEU A 92 0.44 0.99 -19.66
N PHE A 93 0.25 0.30 -18.54
CA PHE A 93 -0.33 -1.05 -18.51
C PHE A 93 -1.77 -1.11 -19.03
N MET A 94 -2.56 -0.06 -18.81
CA MET A 94 -3.91 0.02 -19.40
C MET A 94 -3.90 0.07 -20.93
N LEU A 95 -2.84 0.59 -21.54
CA LEU A 95 -2.68 0.68 -22.99
C LEU A 95 -2.05 -0.57 -23.62
N MET A 96 -1.49 -1.47 -22.80
CA MET A 96 -0.89 -2.72 -23.25
C MET A 96 -1.94 -3.83 -23.35
N PRO A 97 -1.72 -4.85 -24.19
CA PRO A 97 -2.59 -6.03 -24.22
C PRO A 97 -2.53 -6.81 -22.89
N ASP A 98 -3.52 -7.66 -22.67
CA ASP A 98 -3.59 -8.58 -21.53
C ASP A 98 -2.27 -9.34 -21.36
N ASN A 99 -1.69 -9.25 -20.17
CA ASN A 99 -0.48 -9.95 -19.81
C ASN A 99 -0.55 -10.40 -18.33
N ALA A 100 -0.37 -11.70 -18.11
CA ALA A 100 -0.45 -12.31 -16.77
C ALA A 100 0.60 -11.77 -15.78
N ILE A 101 1.77 -11.32 -16.26
CA ILE A 101 2.79 -10.70 -15.40
C ILE A 101 2.32 -9.32 -14.94
N ILE A 102 1.78 -8.52 -15.87
CA ILE A 102 1.24 -7.19 -15.56
C ILE A 102 0.08 -7.31 -14.56
N LEU A 103 -0.82 -8.27 -14.77
CA LEU A 103 -1.91 -8.57 -13.83
C LEU A 103 -1.39 -8.82 -12.41
N LYS A 104 -0.37 -9.67 -12.26
CA LYS A 104 0.24 -9.95 -10.94
C LYS A 104 0.85 -8.70 -10.32
N ILE A 105 1.51 -7.87 -11.12
CA ILE A 105 2.09 -6.58 -10.66
C ILE A 105 0.98 -5.65 -10.18
N VAL A 106 -0.13 -5.50 -10.92
CA VAL A 106 -1.23 -4.61 -10.52
C VAL A 106 -1.92 -5.11 -9.25
N ILE A 107 -2.16 -6.42 -9.12
CA ILE A 107 -2.70 -7.00 -7.88
C ILE A 107 -1.77 -6.74 -6.70
N TYR A 108 -0.46 -6.95 -6.88
CA TYR A 108 0.54 -6.62 -5.87
C TYR A 108 0.49 -5.14 -5.47
N LEU A 109 0.48 -4.23 -6.45
CA LEU A 109 0.44 -2.78 -6.22
C LEU A 109 -0.85 -2.36 -5.51
N LEU A 110 -1.99 -2.97 -5.84
CA LEU A 110 -3.27 -2.74 -5.17
C LEU A 110 -3.18 -3.11 -3.67
N ILE A 111 -2.76 -4.33 -3.37
CA ILE A 111 -2.63 -4.82 -1.98
C ILE A 111 -1.64 -3.96 -1.19
N MET A 112 -0.48 -3.66 -1.79
CA MET A 112 0.56 -2.86 -1.14
C MET A 112 0.16 -1.39 -0.99
N ASN A 113 -0.69 -0.85 -1.84
CA ASN A 113 -1.21 0.51 -1.69
C ASN A 113 -2.07 0.64 -0.42
N VAL A 114 -2.96 -0.34 -0.18
CA VAL A 114 -3.76 -0.41 1.05
C VAL A 114 -2.85 -0.62 2.27
N PHE A 115 -1.96 -1.62 2.20
CA PHE A 115 -1.07 -1.94 3.30
C PHE A 115 -0.13 -0.78 3.67
N THR A 116 0.50 -0.14 2.68
CA THR A 116 1.41 0.99 2.92
C THR A 116 0.68 2.14 3.61
N TYR A 117 -0.54 2.43 3.18
CA TYR A 117 -1.34 3.47 3.80
C TYR A 117 -1.71 3.12 5.24
N PHE A 118 -2.21 1.90 5.48
CA PHE A 118 -2.47 1.37 6.82
C PHE A 118 -1.23 1.43 7.72
N TYR A 119 -0.08 0.95 7.23
CA TYR A 119 1.15 0.86 8.00
C TYR A 119 1.64 2.24 8.46
N HIS A 120 1.66 3.24 7.57
CA HIS A 120 2.19 4.57 7.90
C HIS A 120 1.23 5.46 8.67
N HIS A 121 -0.07 5.19 8.62
CA HIS A 121 -1.08 6.05 9.25
C HIS A 121 -1.64 5.43 10.53
N VAL A 122 -1.91 4.13 10.55
CA VAL A 122 -2.51 3.44 11.70
C VAL A 122 -1.45 2.74 12.54
N TRP A 123 -0.61 1.91 11.92
CA TRP A 123 0.30 1.03 12.66
C TRP A 123 1.50 1.78 13.26
N ARG A 124 2.16 2.60 12.43
CA ARG A 124 3.31 3.39 12.84
C ARG A 124 2.85 4.73 13.41
N LYS A 125 3.25 5.05 14.64
CA LYS A 125 2.93 6.34 15.25
C LYS A 125 3.46 7.49 14.37
N PRO A 126 2.62 8.47 14.03
CA PRO A 126 3.09 9.65 13.31
C PRO A 126 4.09 10.42 14.18
N SER A 127 5.26 10.76 13.62
CA SER A 127 6.33 11.46 14.33
C SER A 127 6.06 12.95 14.55
N ASP A 128 5.18 13.54 13.74
CA ASP A 128 4.92 14.98 13.74
C ASP A 128 3.44 15.28 13.54
N SER A 129 2.97 16.28 14.28
CA SER A 129 1.59 16.83 14.28
C SER A 129 1.50 18.21 13.61
N CYS A 130 2.55 18.69 12.94
CA CYS A 130 2.53 19.98 12.25
C CYS A 130 1.50 20.00 11.11
N SER A 131 0.86 21.16 10.88
CA SER A 131 -0.21 21.35 9.87
C SER A 131 0.18 20.88 8.46
N HIS A 132 1.40 21.22 7.98
CA HIS A 132 1.88 20.78 6.66
C HIS A 132 1.92 19.25 6.51
N TRP A 133 2.17 18.52 7.60
CA TRP A 133 2.17 17.06 7.59
C TRP A 133 0.76 16.49 7.44
N GLN A 134 -0.25 17.14 8.02
CA GLN A 134 -1.64 16.72 7.88
C GLN A 134 -2.11 16.90 6.42
N THR A 135 -1.80 18.05 5.80
CA THR A 135 -2.11 18.30 4.38
C THR A 135 -1.45 17.25 3.47
N ARG A 136 -0.17 16.94 3.69
CA ARG A 136 0.54 15.90 2.91
C ARG A 136 -0.08 14.52 3.08
N ARG A 137 -0.50 14.15 4.29
CA ARG A 137 -1.20 12.87 4.53
C ARG A 137 -2.53 12.80 3.79
N PHE A 138 -3.30 13.88 3.83
CA PHE A 138 -4.56 13.98 3.10
C PHE A 138 -4.35 13.87 1.57
N ALA A 139 -3.34 14.54 1.02
CA ALA A 139 -3.00 14.40 -0.39
C ALA A 139 -2.61 12.95 -0.76
N ASN A 140 -1.78 12.30 0.06
CA ASN A 140 -1.37 10.92 -0.14
C ASN A 140 -2.53 9.92 -0.03
N LEU A 141 -3.50 10.19 0.84
CA LEU A 141 -4.73 9.44 0.93
C LEU A 141 -5.55 9.55 -0.34
N MET A 142 -5.80 10.77 -0.81
CA MET A 142 -6.56 10.99 -2.05
C MET A 142 -5.88 10.30 -3.22
N LEU A 143 -4.56 10.42 -3.34
CA LEU A 143 -3.79 9.69 -4.34
C LEU A 143 -3.87 8.17 -4.17
N ALA A 144 -3.91 7.65 -2.94
CA ALA A 144 -4.10 6.23 -2.69
C ALA A 144 -5.49 5.76 -3.17
N ILE A 145 -6.55 6.51 -2.88
CA ILE A 145 -7.93 6.20 -3.33
C ILE A 145 -7.99 6.21 -4.86
N VAL A 146 -7.51 7.29 -5.51
CA VAL A 146 -7.47 7.40 -6.98
C VAL A 146 -6.68 6.24 -7.59
N PHE A 147 -5.54 5.88 -7.00
CA PHE A 147 -4.74 4.75 -7.47
C PHE A 147 -5.50 3.42 -7.38
N ASN A 148 -6.27 3.16 -6.31
CA ASN A 148 -7.09 1.95 -6.24
C ASN A 148 -8.19 1.92 -7.29
N ILE A 149 -8.88 3.05 -7.53
CA ILE A 149 -9.89 3.15 -8.58
C ILE A 149 -9.26 2.78 -9.93
N LEU A 150 -8.08 3.31 -10.23
CA LEU A 150 -7.36 2.98 -11.46
C LEU A 150 -6.94 1.49 -11.49
N CYS A 151 -6.48 0.91 -10.39
CA CYS A 151 -6.16 -0.53 -10.35
C CYS A 151 -7.40 -1.38 -10.66
N TYR A 152 -8.55 -1.08 -10.06
CA TYR A 152 -9.79 -1.79 -10.35
C TYR A 152 -10.29 -1.54 -11.77
N THR A 153 -10.11 -0.33 -12.31
CA THR A 153 -10.38 -0.03 -13.72
C THR A 153 -9.53 -0.91 -14.65
N TYR A 154 -8.24 -1.08 -14.35
CA TYR A 154 -7.37 -1.99 -15.10
C TYR A 154 -7.83 -3.44 -14.98
N LEU A 155 -8.17 -3.91 -13.77
CA LEU A 155 -8.63 -5.28 -13.55
C LEU A 155 -9.92 -5.56 -14.31
N LEU A 156 -10.91 -4.65 -14.24
CA LEU A 156 -12.20 -4.80 -14.89
C LEU A 156 -12.15 -4.64 -16.41
N GLY A 157 -11.33 -3.70 -16.89
CA GLY A 157 -11.31 -3.30 -18.31
C GLY A 157 -10.25 -3.99 -19.15
N ASN A 158 -9.20 -4.56 -18.55
CA ASN A 158 -8.10 -5.19 -19.27
C ASN A 158 -7.69 -6.52 -18.64
N GLY A 159 -7.04 -6.50 -17.47
CA GLY A 159 -6.36 -7.67 -16.91
C GLY A 159 -7.25 -8.89 -16.61
N LEU A 160 -8.53 -8.67 -16.31
CA LEU A 160 -9.52 -9.73 -16.08
C LEU A 160 -10.76 -9.59 -16.98
N ALA A 161 -10.69 -8.76 -18.02
CA ALA A 161 -11.83 -8.46 -18.89
C ALA A 161 -12.47 -9.71 -19.49
N ARG A 162 -11.65 -10.71 -19.84
CA ARG A 162 -12.11 -12.01 -20.38
C ARG A 162 -12.98 -12.84 -19.44
N TYR A 163 -12.96 -12.54 -18.14
CA TYR A 163 -13.73 -13.24 -17.12
C TYR A 163 -14.95 -12.44 -16.65
N ILE A 164 -15.21 -11.27 -17.23
CA ILE A 164 -16.29 -10.37 -16.79
C ILE A 164 -17.38 -10.34 -17.85
N LEU A 165 -18.62 -10.54 -17.42
CA LEU A 165 -19.81 -10.45 -18.26
C LEU A 165 -20.62 -9.23 -17.84
N TRP A 166 -20.71 -8.27 -18.75
CA TRP A 166 -21.52 -7.06 -18.60
C TRP A 166 -22.97 -7.35 -19.02
N GLU A 167 -23.94 -6.79 -18.29
CA GLU A 167 -25.38 -7.10 -18.46
C GLU A 167 -25.90 -6.86 -19.89
N ASN A 168 -25.40 -5.82 -20.58
CA ASN A 168 -25.87 -5.46 -21.92
C ASN A 168 -25.06 -6.09 -23.06
N GLY A 169 -24.10 -6.98 -22.76
CA GLY A 169 -23.23 -7.61 -23.76
C GLY A 169 -22.36 -6.64 -24.57
N THR A 170 -22.40 -5.34 -24.27
CA THR A 170 -21.62 -4.32 -24.95
C THR A 170 -20.16 -4.39 -24.48
N PRO A 171 -19.17 -4.36 -25.40
CA PRO A 171 -17.79 -4.22 -25.01
C PRO A 171 -17.63 -2.88 -24.28
N ALA A 172 -17.36 -2.93 -22.98
CA ALA A 172 -17.24 -1.75 -22.15
C ALA A 172 -16.00 -0.95 -22.57
N SER A 173 -16.16 0.34 -22.86
CA SER A 173 -15.03 1.22 -23.12
C SER A 173 -14.26 1.49 -21.83
N LEU A 174 -12.97 1.81 -21.92
CA LEU A 174 -12.16 2.11 -20.74
C LEU A 174 -12.77 3.25 -19.90
N TYR A 175 -13.40 4.24 -20.55
CA TYR A 175 -14.11 5.32 -19.89
C TYR A 175 -15.32 4.80 -19.09
N SER A 176 -16.14 3.93 -19.67
CA SER A 176 -17.31 3.41 -18.99
C SER A 176 -16.92 2.49 -17.82
N VAL A 177 -15.85 1.71 -17.97
CA VAL A 177 -15.28 0.90 -16.87
C VAL A 177 -14.71 1.79 -15.76
N LEU A 178 -14.03 2.89 -16.10
CA LEU A 178 -13.55 3.85 -15.12
C LEU A 178 -14.71 4.48 -14.34
N GLN A 179 -15.75 4.93 -15.03
CA GLN A 179 -16.95 5.48 -14.40
C GLN A 179 -17.61 4.45 -13.48
N TYR A 180 -17.73 3.20 -13.92
CA TYR A 180 -18.22 2.10 -13.09
C TYR A 180 -17.36 1.90 -11.83
N SER A 181 -16.02 1.91 -11.97
CA SER A 181 -15.12 1.77 -10.84
C SER A 181 -15.25 2.95 -9.86
N ILE A 182 -15.37 4.18 -10.34
CA ILE A 182 -15.64 5.36 -9.49
C ILE A 182 -16.95 5.18 -8.74
N SER A 183 -18.05 4.86 -9.45
CA SER A 183 -19.35 4.65 -8.83
C SER A 183 -19.28 3.56 -7.75
N ASN A 184 -18.63 2.44 -8.03
CA ASN A 184 -18.53 1.33 -7.07
C ASN A 184 -17.70 1.69 -5.83
N THR A 185 -16.62 2.48 -5.96
CA THR A 185 -15.84 2.95 -4.79
C THR A 185 -16.67 3.83 -3.85
N PHE A 186 -17.57 4.64 -4.40
CA PHE A 186 -18.42 5.55 -3.63
C PHE A 186 -19.84 5.02 -3.39
N LEU A 187 -20.10 3.75 -3.70
CA LEU A 187 -21.42 3.11 -3.57
C LEU A 187 -22.55 3.85 -4.32
N LEU A 188 -22.21 4.49 -5.44
CA LEU A 188 -23.14 5.16 -6.32
C LEU A 188 -23.73 4.17 -7.34
N SER A 189 -24.91 4.47 -7.86
CA SER A 189 -25.46 3.73 -8.99
C SER A 189 -24.63 3.95 -10.25
N SER A 190 -24.55 2.93 -11.09
CA SER A 190 -23.89 2.96 -12.39
C SER A 190 -24.81 2.40 -13.46
N SER A 191 -24.68 2.90 -14.69
CA SER A 191 -25.36 2.36 -15.87
C SER A 191 -24.80 1.02 -16.34
N LEU A 192 -23.58 0.69 -15.90
CA LEU A 192 -22.95 -0.61 -16.09
C LEU A 192 -23.16 -1.48 -14.85
N SER A 193 -23.33 -2.77 -15.08
CA SER A 193 -23.56 -3.80 -14.08
C SER A 193 -22.90 -5.09 -14.54
N VAL A 194 -22.42 -5.86 -13.57
CA VAL A 194 -21.73 -7.13 -13.80
C VAL A 194 -22.66 -8.26 -13.38
N VAL A 195 -22.83 -9.26 -14.24
CA VAL A 195 -23.82 -10.33 -14.02
C VAL A 195 -23.17 -11.59 -13.45
N ASN A 196 -21.88 -11.80 -13.71
CA ASN A 196 -21.21 -13.02 -13.32
C ASN A 196 -20.63 -12.96 -11.90
N ALA A 197 -20.61 -14.12 -11.21
CA ALA A 197 -20.14 -14.25 -9.84
C ALA A 197 -18.70 -13.73 -9.63
N PHE A 198 -17.79 -14.01 -10.58
CA PHE A 198 -16.41 -13.54 -10.48
C PHE A 198 -16.30 -12.02 -10.50
N GLY A 199 -17.05 -11.37 -11.39
CA GLY A 199 -17.09 -9.91 -11.44
C GLY A 199 -17.74 -9.29 -10.20
N LEU A 200 -18.76 -9.94 -9.63
CA LEU A 200 -19.33 -9.54 -8.33
C LEU A 200 -18.29 -9.65 -7.19
N TYR A 201 -17.46 -10.69 -7.15
CA TYR A 201 -16.37 -10.76 -6.17
C TYR A 201 -15.37 -9.61 -6.31
N LEU A 202 -15.04 -9.24 -7.55
CA LEU A 202 -14.15 -8.10 -7.81
C LEU A 202 -14.81 -6.79 -7.36
N GLN A 203 -16.09 -6.59 -7.66
CA GLN A 203 -16.88 -5.46 -7.20
C GLN A 203 -16.89 -5.37 -5.65
N THR A 204 -17.18 -6.47 -4.96
CA THR A 204 -17.19 -6.53 -3.49
C THR A 204 -15.80 -6.27 -2.92
N SER A 205 -14.73 -6.80 -3.52
CA SER A 205 -13.37 -6.54 -3.05
C SER A 205 -13.00 -5.06 -3.14
N GLN A 206 -13.46 -4.35 -4.17
CA GLN A 206 -13.29 -2.90 -4.29
C GLN A 206 -14.04 -2.13 -3.20
N GLN A 207 -15.25 -2.56 -2.86
CA GLN A 207 -16.03 -1.96 -1.78
C GLN A 207 -15.36 -2.19 -0.41
N ILE A 208 -14.87 -3.40 -0.14
CA ILE A 208 -14.10 -3.70 1.08
C ILE A 208 -12.86 -2.81 1.17
N VAL A 209 -12.09 -2.68 0.09
CA VAL A 209 -10.91 -1.80 0.06
C VAL A 209 -11.30 -0.34 0.32
N SER A 210 -12.37 0.14 -0.32
CA SER A 210 -12.87 1.51 -0.12
C SER A 210 -13.30 1.75 1.32
N PHE A 211 -13.97 0.76 1.93
CA PHE A 211 -14.33 0.79 3.35
C PHE A 211 -13.10 0.81 4.27
N ILE A 212 -12.04 0.04 3.97
CA ILE A 212 -10.79 0.10 4.73
C ILE A 212 -10.20 1.52 4.69
N PHE A 213 -10.16 2.18 3.53
CA PHE A 213 -9.70 3.58 3.47
C PHE A 213 -10.57 4.50 4.32
N LEU A 214 -11.90 4.35 4.26
CA LEU A 214 -12.83 5.11 5.10
C LEU A 214 -12.55 4.92 6.59
N VAL A 215 -12.37 3.68 7.05
CA VAL A 215 -12.05 3.36 8.44
C VAL A 215 -10.72 4.00 8.85
N ILE A 216 -9.70 3.95 7.99
CA ILE A 216 -8.42 4.61 8.26
C ILE A 216 -8.61 6.12 8.40
N ILE A 217 -9.38 6.77 7.52
CA ILE A 217 -9.69 8.21 7.59
C ILE A 217 -10.35 8.55 8.93
N LEU A 218 -11.41 7.81 9.27
CA LEU A 218 -12.16 8.03 10.50
C LEU A 218 -11.25 7.87 11.73
N SER A 219 -10.41 6.83 11.75
CA SER A 219 -9.48 6.59 12.86
C SER A 219 -8.49 7.73 13.11
N GLN A 220 -8.11 8.47 12.06
CA GLN A 220 -7.19 9.61 12.16
C GLN A 220 -7.90 10.92 12.52
N SER A 221 -9.21 11.01 12.25
CA SER A 221 -10.02 12.20 12.57
C SER A 221 -10.42 12.29 14.04
N ILE A 222 -10.39 11.17 14.77
CA ILE A 222 -10.71 11.15 16.21
C ILE A 222 -9.54 11.81 16.98
N PRO A 223 -9.78 12.91 17.72
CA PRO A 223 -8.75 13.55 18.53
C PRO A 223 -8.23 12.55 19.56
N LYS A 224 -6.90 12.43 19.65
CA LYS A 224 -6.30 11.57 20.68
C LYS A 224 -6.64 12.16 22.04
N PRO A 225 -7.15 11.36 23.00
CA PRO A 225 -7.37 11.85 24.35
C PRO A 225 -6.05 12.43 24.86
N ALA A 226 -6.13 13.63 25.45
CA ALA A 226 -5.01 14.20 26.18
C ALA A 226 -4.52 13.15 27.19
N LYS A 227 -3.21 12.96 27.30
CA LYS A 227 -2.68 12.08 28.33
C LYS A 227 -3.23 12.56 29.67
N GLU A 228 -3.96 11.70 30.38
CA GLU A 228 -4.10 11.84 31.81
C GLU A 228 -2.72 11.55 32.39
N ASP A 229 -2.10 12.60 32.93
CA ASP A 229 -0.83 12.53 33.67
C ASP A 229 -1.04 11.88 35.05
#